data_AF-A0A7C7CCP1-F1
#
_entry.id   AF-A0A7C7CCP1-F1
#
_cell.length_a   1.000
_cell.length_b   1.000
_cell.length_c   1.000
_cell.angle_alpha   90.00
_cell.angle_beta   90.00
_cell.angle_gamma   90.00
#
_symmetry.space_group_name_H-M   'P 1'
#
loop_
_entity.id
_entity.type
_entity.pdbx_description
1 polymer ?
#
loop_
_entity_poly.entity_id
_entity_poly.type
_entity_poly.pdbx_seq_one_letter_code
_entity_poly.pdbx_strand_id
1 'polypeptide(L)'
;MRNHKNIKLSITSLIFIAFSTFNIYAGIDTLNVHSACMDKNIPNLIISPDNFNSHLAQTSVIYLLHGAGGDFGNWMRRFPELQDLSNELGLVIVCPDADKTSWYIDSPEDPSSLYESYIIDELLPTIDSIYPSN
;
A
#
# COMPACT_ATOMS: atom_id res chain seq x y z
N MET A 1 -65.44 2.87 -30.62
CA MET A 1 -64.29 1.98 -30.87
C MET A 1 -63.08 2.51 -30.12
N ARG A 2 -62.73 1.84 -29.02
CA ARG A 2 -61.66 2.18 -28.08
C ARG A 2 -60.31 1.82 -28.72
N ASN A 3 -59.35 2.74 -28.76
CA ASN A 3 -57.98 2.42 -29.16
C ASN A 3 -57.04 2.84 -28.01
N HIS A 4 -56.83 1.91 -27.08
CA HIS A 4 -55.86 2.04 -26.00
C HIS A 4 -54.46 1.84 -26.59
N LYS A 5 -53.69 2.93 -26.73
CA LYS A 5 -52.26 2.84 -26.98
C LYS A 5 -51.61 2.40 -25.67
N ASN A 6 -51.25 1.12 -25.60
CA ASN A 6 -50.44 0.56 -24.53
C ASN A 6 -49.08 1.25 -24.52
N ILE A 7 -48.90 2.21 -23.61
CA ILE A 7 -47.59 2.71 -23.22
C ILE A 7 -46.86 1.53 -22.58
N LYS A 8 -46.09 0.78 -23.39
CA LYS A 8 -45.04 -0.10 -22.87
C LYS A 8 -43.98 0.83 -22.32
N LEU A 9 -44.17 1.27 -21.07
CA LEU A 9 -43.12 1.94 -20.31
C LEU A 9 -42.02 0.90 -20.17
N SER A 10 -41.02 0.99 -21.06
CA SER A 10 -39.89 0.06 -21.10
C SER A 10 -39.16 0.22 -19.77
N ILE A 11 -39.25 -0.78 -18.91
CA ILE A 11 -38.65 -0.85 -17.56
C ILE A 11 -37.09 -0.81 -17.65
N THR A 12 -36.53 -0.72 -18.85
CA THR A 12 -35.08 -0.67 -19.09
C THR A 12 -34.42 0.66 -18.71
N SER A 13 -35.16 1.70 -18.32
CA SER A 13 -34.57 3.03 -18.06
C SER A 13 -34.22 3.36 -16.60
N LEU A 14 -34.28 2.42 -15.63
CA LEU A 14 -34.12 2.75 -14.21
C LEU A 14 -33.05 1.95 -13.44
N ILE A 15 -31.97 1.53 -14.11
CA ILE A 15 -30.78 0.99 -13.42
C ILE A 15 -29.53 1.65 -13.99
N PHE A 16 -29.38 2.94 -13.74
CA PHE A 16 -28.06 3.59 -13.71
C PHE A 16 -27.66 3.64 -12.23
N ILE A 17 -27.38 2.47 -11.65
CA ILE A 17 -26.68 2.42 -10.36
C ILE A 17 -25.27 2.87 -10.67
N ALA A 18 -24.98 4.14 -10.37
CA ALA A 18 -23.62 4.62 -10.26
C ALA A 18 -22.93 3.74 -9.21
N PHE A 19 -22.09 2.81 -9.66
CA PHE A 19 -21.15 2.11 -8.81
C PHE A 19 -20.13 3.15 -8.34
N SER A 20 -20.49 3.95 -7.33
CA SER A 20 -19.50 4.68 -6.56
C SER A 20 -18.68 3.62 -5.84
N THR A 21 -17.46 3.38 -6.33
CA THR A 21 -16.48 2.56 -5.64
C THR A 21 -16.16 3.27 -4.33
N PHE A 22 -16.79 2.85 -3.24
CA PHE A 22 -16.33 3.20 -1.90
C PHE A 22 -14.99 2.50 -1.71
N ASN A 23 -13.90 3.23 -1.90
CA ASN A 23 -12.58 2.76 -1.51
C ASN A 23 -12.56 2.76 0.02
N ILE A 24 -12.76 1.59 0.63
CA ILE A 24 -12.42 1.41 2.03
C ILE A 24 -10.90 1.33 2.06
N TYR A 25 -10.25 2.40 2.49
CA TYR A 25 -8.82 2.38 2.75
C TYR A 25 -8.61 1.56 4.03
N ALA A 26 -7.97 0.39 3.91
CA ALA A 26 -7.58 -0.36 5.08
C ALA A 26 -6.38 0.33 5.72
N GLY A 27 -6.40 0.52 7.04
CA GLY A 27 -5.26 1.07 7.77
C GLY A 27 -4.00 0.21 7.60
N ILE A 28 -4.15 -1.09 7.31
CA ILE A 28 -3.05 -2.02 7.08
C ILE A 28 -3.21 -2.69 5.72
N ASP A 29 -2.20 -2.59 4.86
CA ASP A 29 -2.15 -3.22 3.55
C ASP A 29 -0.75 -3.82 3.26
N THR A 30 -0.65 -4.68 2.25
CA THR A 30 0.63 -5.20 1.75
C THR A 30 0.87 -4.71 0.33
N LEU A 31 1.86 -3.84 0.17
CA LEU A 31 2.32 -3.34 -1.13
C LEU A 31 3.40 -4.26 -1.68
N ASN A 32 3.11 -4.94 -2.80
CA ASN A 32 4.13 -5.68 -3.54
C ASN A 32 4.78 -4.77 -4.59
N VAL A 33 6.07 -4.51 -4.44
CA VAL A 33 6.86 -3.73 -5.40
C VAL A 33 7.75 -4.68 -6.19
N HIS A 34 7.68 -4.59 -7.51
CA HIS A 34 8.61 -5.32 -8.38
C HIS A 34 9.96 -4.63 -8.37
N SER A 35 11.00 -5.34 -7.90
CA SER A 35 12.38 -4.89 -7.98
C SER A 35 12.94 -5.22 -9.35
N ALA A 36 13.30 -4.20 -10.12
CA ALA A 36 13.94 -4.37 -11.41
C ALA A 36 15.40 -4.80 -11.27
N CYS A 37 16.10 -4.35 -10.22
CA CYS A 37 17.49 -4.73 -9.97
C CYS A 37 17.64 -6.20 -9.55
N MET A 38 16.62 -6.80 -8.92
CA MET A 38 16.62 -8.21 -8.49
C MET A 38 15.65 -9.12 -9.24
N ASP A 39 14.87 -8.58 -10.18
CA ASP A 39 13.80 -9.29 -10.93
C ASP A 39 12.88 -10.12 -10.03
N LYS A 40 12.38 -9.51 -8.94
CA LYS A 40 11.49 -10.17 -7.99
C LYS A 40 10.51 -9.21 -7.34
N ASN A 41 9.32 -9.73 -6.99
CA ASN A 41 8.34 -8.97 -6.22
C ASN A 41 8.67 -9.05 -4.74
N ILE A 42 8.77 -7.89 -4.10
CA ILE A 42 9.10 -7.76 -2.68
C ILE A 42 7.88 -7.19 -1.93
N PRO A 43 7.35 -7.90 -0.91
CA PRO A 43 6.25 -7.43 -0.11
C PRO A 43 6.70 -6.36 0.90
N ASN A 44 5.86 -5.36 1.12
CA ASN A 44 6.07 -4.29 2.10
C ASN A 44 4.77 -4.10 2.87
N LEU A 45 4.82 -4.17 4.20
CA LEU A 45 3.65 -3.83 5.01
C LEU A 45 3.51 -2.31 5.05
N ILE A 46 2.32 -1.81 4.76
CA ILE A 46 1.97 -0.40 4.88
C ILE A 46 0.95 -0.27 5.99
N ILE A 47 1.25 0.59 6.96
CA ILE A 47 0.32 0.98 8.03
C ILE A 47 0.07 2.47 7.88
N SER A 48 -1.16 2.84 7.60
CA SER A 48 -1.60 4.21 7.35
C SER A 48 -2.74 4.58 8.30
N PRO A 49 -2.96 5.88 8.56
CA PRO A 49 -4.04 6.30 9.43
C PRO A 49 -5.41 5.86 8.87
N ASP A 50 -6.36 5.57 9.76
CA ASP A 50 -7.73 5.29 9.35
C ASP A 50 -8.35 6.53 8.66
N ASN A 51 -9.03 6.31 7.54
CA ASN A 51 -9.61 7.37 6.70
C ASN A 51 -8.57 8.35 6.13
N PHE A 52 -7.33 7.91 5.95
CA PHE A 52 -6.27 8.73 5.39
C PHE A 52 -6.60 9.19 3.96
N ASN A 53 -6.47 10.50 3.71
CA ASN A 53 -6.53 11.06 2.38
C ASN A 53 -5.17 11.64 2.00
N SER A 54 -4.37 10.82 1.32
CA SER A 54 -3.01 11.16 0.86
C SER A 54 -2.94 12.37 -0.07
N HIS A 55 -4.06 12.81 -0.64
CA HIS A 55 -4.12 13.97 -1.53
C HIS A 55 -4.43 15.30 -0.81
N LEU A 56 -4.81 15.26 0.46
CA LEU A 56 -5.25 16.45 1.21
C LEU A 56 -4.28 16.87 2.31
N ALA A 57 -3.32 16.01 2.70
CA ALA A 57 -2.38 16.28 3.78
C ALA A 57 -0.95 15.91 3.39
N GLN A 58 0.00 16.75 3.82
CA GLN A 58 1.42 16.44 3.82
C GLN A 58 1.66 15.22 4.72
N THR A 59 2.25 14.15 4.17
CA THR A 59 2.35 12.86 4.86
C THR A 59 3.75 12.65 5.40
N SER A 60 3.89 12.36 6.69
CA SER A 60 5.18 11.88 7.23
C SER A 60 5.26 10.37 7.07
N VAL A 61 6.35 9.88 6.48
CA VAL A 61 6.60 8.45 6.25
C VAL A 61 7.77 7.98 7.11
N ILE A 62 7.63 6.83 7.78
CA ILE A 62 8.69 6.19 8.55
C ILE A 62 8.90 4.76 8.05
N TYR A 63 10.17 4.37 7.87
CA TYR A 63 10.55 3.01 7.51
C TYR A 63 10.98 2.23 8.75
N LEU A 64 10.33 1.10 9.02
CA LEU A 64 10.69 0.19 10.11
C LEU A 64 11.30 -1.10 9.56
N LEU A 65 12.62 -1.18 9.66
CA LEU A 65 13.41 -2.32 9.19
C LEU A 65 13.35 -3.47 10.21
N HIS A 66 13.14 -4.70 9.75
CA HIS A 66 13.12 -5.89 10.61
C HIS A 66 14.54 -6.36 10.97
N GLY A 67 14.65 -7.12 12.06
CA GLY A 67 15.92 -7.76 12.44
C GLY A 67 16.24 -9.02 11.62
N ALA A 68 17.43 -9.57 11.84
CA ALA A 68 17.86 -10.81 11.20
C ALA A 68 16.86 -11.97 11.45
N GLY A 69 16.52 -12.70 10.39
CA GLY A 69 15.53 -13.78 10.41
C GLY A 69 14.07 -13.33 10.39
N GLY A 70 13.81 -12.02 10.34
CA GLY A 70 12.48 -11.43 10.23
C GLY A 70 11.94 -11.33 8.80
N ASP A 71 10.81 -10.64 8.66
CA ASP A 71 10.08 -10.33 7.42
C ASP A 71 9.30 -9.01 7.59
N PHE A 72 8.69 -8.51 6.51
CA PHE A 72 7.87 -7.27 6.49
C PHE A 72 6.75 -7.23 7.53
N GLY A 73 6.21 -8.39 7.93
CA GLY A 73 5.14 -8.49 8.93
C GLY A 73 5.64 -8.55 10.37
N ASN A 74 6.95 -8.52 10.59
CA ASN A 74 7.51 -8.86 11.89
C ASN A 74 7.22 -7.83 12.98
N TRP A 75 7.22 -6.54 12.62
CA TRP A 75 6.86 -5.45 13.52
C TRP A 75 5.39 -5.52 13.95
N MET A 76 4.46 -5.67 13.01
CA MET A 76 3.03 -5.77 13.32
C MET A 76 2.69 -6.96 14.22
N ARG A 77 3.36 -8.11 14.03
CA ARG A 77 3.18 -9.29 14.91
C ARG A 77 3.67 -9.07 16.34
N ARG A 78 4.68 -8.22 16.54
CA ARG A 78 5.29 -7.97 17.87
C ARG A 78 4.72 -6.74 18.56
N PHE A 79 4.27 -5.76 17.79
CA PHE A 79 3.79 -4.48 18.26
C PHE A 79 2.52 -4.09 17.46
N PRO A 80 1.37 -4.73 17.75
CA PRO A 80 0.12 -4.46 17.03
C PRO A 80 -0.41 -3.04 17.23
N GLU A 81 0.07 -2.33 18.25
CA GLU A 81 -0.26 -0.93 18.56
C GLU A 81 0.28 0.07 17.52
N LEU A 82 1.04 -0.40 16.50
CA LEU A 82 1.50 0.45 15.40
C LEU A 82 0.37 1.14 14.63
N GLN A 83 -0.81 0.51 14.52
CA GLN A 83 -1.97 1.15 13.90
C GLN A 83 -2.46 2.35 14.74
N ASP A 84 -2.53 2.19 16.06
CA ASP A 84 -2.94 3.26 16.96
C ASP A 84 -1.93 4.42 16.92
N LEU A 85 -0.63 4.10 16.85
CA LEU A 85 0.43 5.09 16.71
C LEU A 85 0.38 5.83 15.36
N SER A 86 0.12 5.11 14.27
CA SER A 86 -0.09 5.69 12.95
C SER A 86 -1.28 6.67 12.97
N ASN A 87 -2.39 6.26 13.58
CA ASN A 87 -3.59 7.08 13.77
C ASN A 87 -3.30 8.33 14.62
N GLU A 88 -2.64 8.18 15.76
CA GLU A 88 -2.36 9.26 16.71
C GLU A 88 -1.42 10.32 16.13
N LEU A 89 -0.36 9.87 15.45
CA LEU A 89 0.67 10.76 14.92
C LEU A 89 0.40 11.20 13.48
N GLY A 90 -0.59 10.63 12.80
CA GLY A 90 -0.93 10.94 11.42
C GLY A 90 0.18 10.60 10.43
N LEU A 91 0.92 9.51 10.68
CA LEU A 91 2.06 9.09 9.86
C LEU A 91 1.80 7.75 9.17
N VAL A 92 2.47 7.53 8.04
CA VAL A 92 2.50 6.25 7.34
C VAL A 92 3.76 5.49 7.76
N ILE A 93 3.60 4.22 8.11
CA ILE A 93 4.69 3.31 8.47
C ILE A 93 4.85 2.30 7.36
N VAL A 94 6.07 2.17 6.85
CA VAL A 94 6.46 1.20 5.83
C VAL A 94 7.39 0.19 6.44
N CYS A 95 7.05 -1.09 6.41
CA CYS A 95 7.91 -2.18 6.84
C CYS A 95 8.33 -3.00 5.61
N PRO A 96 9.48 -2.71 4.99
CA PRO A 96 9.94 -3.48 3.84
C PRO A 96 10.43 -4.87 4.24
N ASP A 97 10.19 -5.86 3.36
CA ASP A 97 10.95 -7.10 3.40
C ASP A 97 12.33 -6.86 2.77
N ALA A 98 13.36 -7.46 3.34
CA ALA A 98 14.69 -7.45 2.75
C ALA A 98 15.40 -8.81 2.85
N ASP A 99 14.68 -9.93 2.93
CA ASP A 99 15.25 -11.24 3.24
C ASP A 99 15.95 -11.29 4.61
N LYS A 100 16.19 -12.50 5.11
CA LYS A 100 16.52 -12.76 6.51
C LYS A 100 17.86 -12.19 6.94
N THR A 101 18.82 -12.05 6.03
CA THR A 101 20.21 -11.70 6.36
C THR A 101 20.87 -10.80 5.31
N SER A 102 20.09 -10.01 4.57
CA SER A 102 20.66 -9.07 3.59
C SER A 102 21.41 -7.91 4.22
N TRP A 103 21.08 -7.58 5.47
CA TRP A 103 21.56 -6.37 6.16
C TRP A 103 21.21 -5.07 5.43
N TYR A 104 20.20 -5.09 4.55
CA TYR A 104 19.76 -3.93 3.77
C TYR A 104 20.85 -3.29 2.91
N ILE A 105 21.85 -4.10 2.51
CA ILE A 105 22.96 -3.67 1.66
C ILE A 105 22.93 -4.40 0.33
N ASP A 106 23.59 -3.80 -0.65
CA ASP A 106 23.88 -4.48 -1.90
C ASP A 106 25.04 -5.46 -1.72
N SER A 107 24.79 -6.72 -2.08
CA SER A 107 25.82 -7.75 -2.04
C SER A 107 26.81 -7.55 -3.19
N PRO A 108 28.13 -7.54 -2.92
CA PRO A 108 29.13 -7.46 -3.99
C PRO A 108 29.29 -8.78 -4.77
N GLU A 109 28.76 -9.89 -4.24
CA GLU A 109 28.94 -11.25 -4.79
C GLU A 109 27.62 -11.88 -5.27
N ASP A 110 26.48 -11.46 -4.72
CA ASP A 110 25.16 -12.03 -5.02
C ASP A 110 24.23 -10.98 -5.67
N PRO A 111 24.07 -11.00 -7.01
CA PRO A 111 23.23 -10.04 -7.71
C PRO A 111 21.73 -10.19 -7.40
N SER A 112 21.31 -11.25 -6.70
CA SER A 112 19.92 -11.41 -6.24
C SER A 112 19.63 -10.74 -4.90
N SER A 113 20.64 -10.12 -4.27
CA SER A 113 20.58 -9.42 -2.99
C SER A 113 21.09 -7.99 -3.12
N LEU A 114 20.30 -7.12 -3.75
CA LEU A 114 20.57 -5.69 -3.95
C LEU A 114 19.56 -4.83 -3.17
N TYR A 115 19.56 -4.97 -1.85
CA TYR A 115 18.51 -4.40 -0.99
C TYR A 115 18.69 -2.93 -0.64
N GLU A 116 19.91 -2.38 -0.76
CA GLU A 116 20.12 -0.93 -0.65
C GLU A 116 19.53 -0.25 -1.89
N SER A 117 19.91 -0.74 -3.07
CA SER A 117 19.35 -0.29 -4.35
C SER A 117 17.84 -0.40 -4.39
N TYR A 118 17.26 -1.54 -3.98
CA TYR A 118 15.80 -1.69 -3.91
C TYR A 118 15.14 -0.65 -3.01
N ILE A 119 15.66 -0.41 -1.80
CA ILE A 119 15.03 0.53 -0.88
C ILE A 119 15.11 1.96 -1.41
N ILE A 120 16.28 2.38 -1.88
CA ILE A 120 16.55 3.77 -2.25
C ILE A 120 15.98 4.11 -3.64
N ASP A 121 16.19 3.25 -4.63
CA ASP A 121 15.89 3.57 -6.02
C ASP A 121 14.52 3.07 -6.48
N GLU A 122 13.92 2.10 -5.78
CA GLU A 122 12.70 1.43 -6.24
C GLU A 122 11.53 1.62 -5.25
N LEU A 123 11.73 1.30 -3.97
CA LEU A 123 10.69 1.38 -2.96
C LEU A 123 10.39 2.82 -2.56
N LEU A 124 11.41 3.63 -2.24
CA LEU A 124 11.22 5.00 -1.80
C LEU A 124 10.46 5.84 -2.82
N PRO A 125 10.83 5.87 -4.13
CA PRO A 125 10.05 6.59 -5.13
C PRO A 125 8.63 6.06 -5.30
N THR A 126 8.42 4.74 -5.14
CA THR A 126 7.09 4.13 -5.20
C THR A 126 6.22 4.64 -4.05
N ILE A 127 6.75 4.67 -2.83
CA ILE A 127 6.04 5.17 -1.65
C ILE A 127 5.74 6.66 -1.79
N ASP A 128 6.70 7.48 -2.23
CA ASP A 128 6.50 8.92 -2.44
C ASP A 128 5.42 9.21 -3.50
N SER A 129 5.27 8.34 -4.50
CA SER A 129 4.21 8.47 -5.51
C SER A 129 2.80 8.22 -4.96
N ILE A 130 2.68 7.39 -3.91
CA ILE A 130 1.41 7.03 -3.27
C ILE A 130 1.10 7.99 -2.10
N TYR A 131 2.14 8.34 -1.35
CA TYR A 131 2.12 9.19 -0.17
C TYR A 131 3.11 10.33 -0.38
N PRO A 132 2.71 11.44 -1.02
CA PRO A 132 3.59 12.58 -1.23
C PRO A 132 4.15 13.08 0.11
N SER A 133 5.40 12.75 0.35
CA SER A 133 6.16 13.12 1.53
C SER A 133 6.90 14.45 1.28
N ASN A 134 7.45 15.05 2.33
CA ASN A 134 8.10 16.38 2.28
C ASN A 134 9.55 16.34 1.81
#